data_AF-A0A3M4PAN8-F1
#
_entry.id   AF-A0A3M4PAN8-F1
#
_cell.length_a   1.000
_cell.length_b   1.000
_cell.length_c   1.000
_cell.angle_alpha   90.00
_cell.angle_beta   90.00
_cell.angle_gamma   90.00
#
_symmetry.space_group_name_H-M   'P 1'
#
loop_
_entity.id
_entity.type
_entity.pdbx_description
1 polymer ?
#
loop_
_entity_poly.entity_id
_entity_poly.type
_entity_poly.pdbx_seq_one_letter_code
_entity_poly.pdbx_strand_id
1 'polypeptide(L)'
;MDKTPFREKQRARRCSAIKAILSTFRKWKPTMTRAVLLVLLILAVAWLAQSGDGDEMHCPDKDANFFAESINAYFDKHPPKAGKAVTIPDGARYDNRTHWWIVPVDVGQERLQALLSCDGHLELSGRS
;
A
#
# COMPACT_ATOMS: atom_id res chain seq x y z
N MET A 1 46.89 40.23 0.11
CA MET A 1 46.06 39.15 0.70
C MET A 1 45.64 38.23 -0.43
N ASP A 2 46.37 37.14 -0.63
CA ASP A 2 46.17 36.20 -1.72
C ASP A 2 45.63 34.88 -1.16
N LYS A 3 44.41 34.48 -1.57
CA LYS A 3 43.71 33.30 -1.08
C LYS A 3 43.72 32.21 -2.14
N THR A 4 44.82 31.48 -2.30
CA THR A 4 44.77 30.16 -2.96
C THR A 4 45.87 29.20 -2.47
N PRO A 5 45.51 28.21 -1.61
CA PRO A 5 46.15 26.90 -1.76
C PRO A 5 45.23 25.69 -1.47
N PHE A 6 43.92 25.87 -1.29
CA PHE A 6 43.04 24.78 -0.87
C PHE A 6 42.39 24.00 -2.03
N ARG A 7 42.21 24.62 -3.20
CA ARG A 7 41.44 24.07 -4.32
C ARG A 7 42.17 22.97 -5.10
N GLU A 8 43.50 22.94 -5.05
CA GLU A 8 44.33 22.04 -5.87
C GLU A 8 44.45 20.64 -5.26
N LYS A 9 44.54 20.52 -3.93
CA LYS A 9 44.62 19.24 -3.22
C LYS A 9 43.35 18.39 -3.35
N GLN A 10 42.17 19.01 -3.45
CA GLN A 10 40.92 18.26 -3.63
C GLN A 10 40.74 17.68 -5.03
N ARG A 11 41.26 18.35 -6.07
CA ARG A 11 41.17 17.87 -7.46
C ARG A 11 42.04 16.63 -7.68
N ALA A 12 43.24 16.61 -7.11
CA ALA A 12 44.17 15.47 -7.21
C ALA A 12 43.62 14.19 -6.52
N ARG A 13 42.98 14.32 -5.36
CA ARG A 13 42.40 13.17 -4.64
C ARG A 13 41.18 12.58 -5.34
N ARG A 14 40.31 13.41 -5.94
CA ARG A 14 39.15 12.92 -6.72
C ARG A 14 39.56 12.18 -7.98
N CYS A 15 40.60 12.63 -8.69
CA CYS A 15 41.12 11.92 -9.87
C CYS A 15 41.74 10.54 -9.52
N SER A 16 42.29 10.39 -8.31
CA SER A 16 42.86 9.11 -7.84
C SER A 16 41.77 8.09 -7.48
N ALA A 17 40.71 8.53 -6.77
CA ALA A 17 39.60 7.65 -6.40
C ALA A 17 38.79 7.17 -7.63
N ILE A 18 38.56 8.03 -8.62
CA ILE A 18 37.86 7.66 -9.86
C ILE A 18 38.68 6.65 -10.68
N LYS A 19 40.01 6.82 -10.75
CA LYS A 19 40.89 5.86 -11.44
C LYS A 19 40.92 4.50 -10.74
N ALA A 20 40.89 4.45 -9.41
CA ALA A 20 40.84 3.20 -8.65
C ALA A 20 39.54 2.42 -8.94
N ILE A 21 38.39 3.10 -8.91
CA ILE A 21 37.08 2.51 -9.19
C ILE A 21 37.01 1.99 -10.65
N LEU A 22 37.47 2.79 -11.61
CA LEU A 22 37.52 2.36 -13.02
C LEU A 22 38.46 1.16 -13.23
N SER A 23 39.56 1.07 -12.48
CA SER A 23 40.48 -0.07 -12.57
C SER A 23 39.91 -1.37 -12.02
N THR A 24 39.05 -1.31 -10.99
CA THR A 24 38.32 -2.47 -10.46
C THR A 24 37.28 -2.98 -11.45
N PHE A 25 36.59 -2.09 -12.17
CA PHE A 25 35.67 -2.48 -13.24
C PHE A 25 36.40 -3.05 -14.47
N ARG A 26 37.62 -2.59 -14.78
CA ARG A 26 38.41 -3.09 -15.93
C ARG A 26 38.97 -4.50 -15.74
N LYS A 27 39.10 -4.97 -14.49
CA LYS A 27 39.55 -6.33 -14.16
C LYS A 27 38.40 -7.35 -14.08
N TRP A 28 37.15 -6.93 -14.21
CA TRP A 28 36.01 -7.82 -14.22
C TRP A 28 35.94 -8.60 -15.53
N LYS A 29 36.12 -9.93 -15.44
CA LYS A 29 35.89 -10.83 -16.58
C LYS A 29 34.40 -10.77 -16.95
N PRO A 30 34.04 -10.78 -18.25
CA PRO A 30 32.64 -10.70 -18.70
C PRO A 30 31.74 -11.83 -18.15
N THR A 31 32.34 -12.92 -17.65
CA THR A 31 31.66 -13.99 -16.95
C THR A 31 31.13 -13.58 -15.57
N MET A 32 31.83 -12.70 -14.83
CA MET A 32 31.36 -12.23 -13.52
C MET A 32 30.19 -11.27 -13.63
N THR A 33 30.16 -10.41 -14.65
CA THR A 33 29.04 -9.49 -14.88
C THR A 33 27.74 -10.23 -15.17
N ARG A 34 27.83 -11.33 -15.93
CA ARG A 34 26.68 -12.21 -16.21
C ARG A 34 26.16 -12.89 -14.96
N ALA A 35 27.05 -13.42 -14.11
CA ALA A 35 26.65 -14.04 -12.85
C ALA A 35 25.95 -13.04 -11.91
N VAL A 36 26.49 -11.83 -11.79
CA VAL A 36 25.90 -10.76 -10.96
C VAL A 36 24.53 -10.34 -11.50
N LEU A 37 24.40 -10.19 -12.82
CA LEU A 37 23.11 -9.88 -13.45
C LEU A 37 22.08 -11.00 -13.21
N LEU A 38 22.47 -12.27 -13.33
CA LEU A 38 21.58 -13.40 -13.06
C LEU A 38 21.12 -13.43 -11.59
N VAL A 39 22.03 -13.20 -10.64
CA VAL A 39 21.70 -13.15 -9.22
C VAL A 39 20.73 -11.99 -8.92
N LEU A 40 20.96 -10.81 -9.50
CA LEU A 40 20.05 -9.67 -9.36
C LEU A 40 18.67 -9.94 -9.97
N LEU A 41 18.61 -10.66 -11.10
CA LEU A 41 17.36 -11.05 -11.75
C LEU A 41 16.57 -12.05 -10.89
N ILE A 42 17.25 -13.04 -10.31
CA ILE A 42 16.64 -14.02 -9.39
C ILE A 42 16.10 -13.31 -8.14
N LEU A 43 16.86 -12.38 -7.57
CA LEU A 43 16.42 -11.59 -6.42
C LEU A 43 15.20 -10.70 -6.75
N ALA A 44 15.17 -10.07 -7.93
CA ALA A 44 14.01 -9.28 -8.36
C ALA A 44 12.75 -10.15 -8.56
N VAL A 45 12.90 -11.35 -9.13
CA VAL A 45 11.79 -12.30 -9.29
C VAL A 45 11.32 -12.85 -7.93
N ALA A 46 12.24 -13.14 -7.01
CA ALA A 46 11.90 -13.55 -5.64
C ALA A 46 11.15 -12.44 -4.88
N TRP A 47 11.51 -11.17 -5.08
CA TRP A 47 10.78 -10.06 -4.49
C TRP A 47 9.37 -9.90 -5.06
N LEU A 48 9.17 -10.18 -6.36
CA LEU A 48 7.83 -10.20 -6.96
C LEU A 48 6.98 -11.37 -6.45
N ALA A 49 7.61 -12.51 -6.13
CA ALA A 49 6.91 -13.68 -5.61
C ALA A 49 6.43 -13.51 -4.15
N GLN A 50 7.08 -12.65 -3.36
CA GLN A 50 6.70 -12.39 -1.96
C GLN A 50 5.57 -11.34 -1.81
N SER A 51 5.13 -10.71 -2.90
CA SER A 51 3.92 -9.87 -2.90
C SER A 51 2.65 -10.67 -3.22
N GLY A 52 2.75 -12.00 -3.24
CA GLY A 52 1.65 -12.93 -3.50
C GLY A 52 1.35 -13.81 -2.30
N ASP A 53 1.21 -13.23 -1.11
CA ASP A 53 0.69 -13.95 0.07
C ASP A 53 -0.84 -14.10 -0.07
N GLY A 54 -1.24 -15.08 -0.86
CA GLY A 54 -2.63 -15.46 -1.08
C GLY A 54 -2.93 -16.82 -0.47
N ASP A 55 -2.91 -16.92 0.86
CA ASP A 55 -3.74 -17.88 1.60
C ASP A 55 -3.66 -17.62 3.12
N GLU A 56 -4.55 -16.75 3.60
CA GLU A 56 -5.24 -16.85 4.90
C GLU A 56 -6.37 -15.79 4.96
N MET A 57 -7.47 -15.96 4.20
CA MET A 57 -8.63 -15.07 4.36
C MET A 57 -9.48 -15.49 5.56
N HIS A 58 -9.13 -14.99 6.75
CA HIS A 58 -9.99 -15.04 7.93
C HIS A 58 -10.45 -13.64 8.31
N CYS A 59 -11.76 -13.37 8.19
CA CYS A 59 -12.35 -12.11 8.61
C CYS A 59 -13.70 -12.27 9.31
N PRO A 60 -13.66 -12.75 10.55
CA PRO A 60 -14.63 -12.32 11.58
C PRO A 60 -13.98 -12.34 12.99
N ASP A 61 -13.66 -11.21 13.62
CA ASP A 61 -14.45 -10.65 14.73
C ASP A 61 -14.54 -9.12 14.54
N LYS A 62 -15.51 -8.69 13.75
CA LYS A 62 -15.86 -7.26 13.62
C LYS A 62 -17.22 -7.05 14.27
N ASP A 63 -17.30 -6.03 15.10
CA ASP A 63 -18.46 -5.73 15.92
C ASP A 63 -19.18 -4.48 15.43
N ALA A 64 -20.27 -4.14 16.13
CA ALA A 64 -21.05 -2.95 15.83
C ALA A 64 -20.23 -1.64 15.88
N ASN A 65 -19.15 -1.59 16.69
CA ASN A 65 -18.31 -0.40 16.80
C ASN A 65 -17.50 -0.20 15.51
N PHE A 66 -16.90 -1.27 14.98
CA PHE A 66 -16.17 -1.22 13.71
C PHE A 66 -17.09 -0.78 12.55
N PHE A 67 -18.31 -1.29 12.51
CA PHE A 67 -19.29 -0.90 11.50
C PHE A 67 -19.65 0.59 11.62
N ALA A 68 -19.96 1.05 12.84
CA ALA A 68 -20.30 2.44 13.09
C ALA A 68 -19.15 3.39 12.72
N GLU A 69 -17.92 3.07 13.11
CA GLU A 69 -16.74 3.88 12.79
C GLU A 69 -16.53 4.00 11.28
N SER A 70 -16.57 2.87 10.56
CA SER A 70 -16.37 2.84 9.11
C SER A 70 -17.47 3.59 8.35
N ILE A 71 -18.74 3.41 8.76
CA ILE A 71 -19.89 4.07 8.16
C ILE A 71 -19.88 5.57 8.44
N ASN A 72 -19.59 5.98 9.67
CA ASN A 72 -19.49 7.40 10.02
C ASN A 72 -18.35 8.07 9.25
N ALA A 73 -17.17 7.44 9.17
CA ALA A 73 -16.05 7.96 8.40
C ALA A 73 -16.35 8.13 6.90
N TYR A 74 -17.24 7.30 6.34
CA TYR A 74 -17.74 7.48 4.98
C TYR A 74 -18.63 8.73 4.87
N PHE A 75 -19.63 8.87 5.75
CA PHE A 75 -20.57 10.00 5.70
C PHE A 75 -19.95 11.33 6.12
N ASP A 76 -18.84 11.33 6.87
CA ASP A 76 -18.04 12.54 7.12
C ASP A 76 -17.47 13.12 5.82
N LYS A 77 -17.11 12.25 4.86
CA LYS A 77 -16.59 12.63 3.54
C LYS A 77 -17.70 12.81 2.50
N HIS A 78 -18.79 12.07 2.65
CA HIS A 78 -19.93 12.02 1.74
C HIS A 78 -21.22 12.31 2.50
N PRO A 79 -21.41 13.57 2.97
CA PRO A 79 -22.55 13.89 3.80
C PRO A 79 -23.86 13.58 3.06
N PRO A 80 -24.83 12.93 3.74
CA PRO A 80 -26.13 12.71 3.14
C PRO A 80 -26.79 14.05 2.85
N LYS A 81 -27.77 14.06 1.93
CA LYS A 81 -28.55 15.27 1.62
C LYS A 81 -29.04 15.89 2.94
N ALA A 82 -28.86 17.21 3.06
CA ALA A 82 -28.99 17.95 4.32
C ALA A 82 -30.22 17.51 5.15
N GLY A 83 -29.96 17.08 6.38
CA GLY A 83 -30.99 16.74 7.37
C GLY A 83 -31.42 15.27 7.43
N LYS A 84 -30.89 14.39 6.58
CA LYS A 84 -31.16 12.95 6.69
C LYS A 84 -30.28 12.31 7.77
N ALA A 85 -30.91 11.77 8.82
CA ALA A 85 -30.21 10.97 9.82
C ALA A 85 -29.73 9.65 9.23
N VAL A 86 -28.52 9.23 9.63
CA VAL A 86 -27.95 7.91 9.32
C VAL A 86 -28.20 7.00 10.51
N THR A 87 -28.78 5.83 10.25
CA THR A 87 -28.98 4.79 11.26
C THR A 87 -28.44 3.47 10.76
N ILE A 88 -27.91 2.65 11.67
CA ILE A 88 -27.33 1.34 11.37
C ILE A 88 -28.18 0.30 12.13
N PRO A 89 -29.18 -0.30 11.47
CA PRO A 89 -29.98 -1.36 12.09
C PRO A 89 -29.14 -2.61 12.39
N ASP A 90 -29.67 -3.48 13.24
CA ASP A 90 -29.15 -4.83 13.39
C ASP A 90 -29.31 -5.63 12.09
N GLY A 91 -28.51 -6.69 11.93
CA GLY A 91 -28.57 -7.58 10.77
C GLY A 91 -27.34 -7.52 9.86
N ALA A 92 -26.21 -7.02 10.36
CA ALA A 92 -24.93 -7.20 9.70
C ALA A 92 -24.65 -8.70 9.48
N ARG A 93 -24.24 -9.05 8.26
CA ARG A 93 -23.89 -10.42 7.90
C ARG A 93 -22.59 -10.44 7.11
N TYR A 94 -21.77 -11.45 7.34
CA TYR A 94 -20.57 -11.65 6.56
C TYR A 94 -20.87 -12.55 5.34
N ASP A 95 -20.48 -12.12 4.15
CA ASP A 95 -20.58 -12.91 2.93
C ASP A 95 -19.23 -13.59 2.64
N ASN A 96 -19.14 -14.88 2.95
CA ASN A 96 -17.95 -15.71 2.74
C ASN A 96 -17.54 -15.83 1.27
N ARG A 97 -18.40 -15.50 0.30
CA ARG A 97 -18.09 -15.60 -1.13
C ARG A 97 -17.36 -14.38 -1.65
N THR A 98 -17.79 -13.22 -1.21
CA THR A 98 -17.20 -11.93 -1.62
C THR A 98 -16.12 -11.49 -0.64
N HIS A 99 -16.16 -11.98 0.60
CA HIS A 99 -15.36 -11.58 1.75
C HIS A 99 -15.69 -10.20 2.31
N TRP A 100 -16.96 -9.79 2.21
CA TRP A 100 -17.45 -8.49 2.67
C TRP A 100 -18.49 -8.65 3.77
N TRP A 101 -18.43 -7.76 4.74
CA TRP A 101 -19.53 -7.47 5.64
C TRP A 101 -20.61 -6.71 4.89
N ILE A 102 -21.85 -7.17 5.04
CA ILE A 102 -23.03 -6.53 4.48
C ILE A 102 -23.79 -5.97 5.67
N VAL A 103 -23.67 -4.67 5.89
CA VAL A 103 -24.24 -3.95 7.03
C VAL A 103 -25.44 -3.15 6.53
N PRO A 104 -26.64 -3.32 7.09
CA PRO A 104 -27.78 -2.48 6.73
C PRO A 104 -27.53 -1.04 7.18
N VAL A 105 -27.86 -0.08 6.33
CA VAL A 105 -27.75 1.35 6.63
C VAL A 105 -28.99 2.05 6.12
N ASP A 106 -29.65 2.83 6.96
CA ASP A 106 -30.80 3.62 6.55
C ASP A 106 -30.44 5.12 6.62
N VAL A 107 -30.76 5.86 5.56
CA VAL A 107 -30.50 7.31 5.43
C VAL A 107 -31.84 8.02 5.21
N GLY A 108 -32.45 8.48 6.30
CA GLY A 108 -33.84 8.94 6.31
C GLY A 108 -34.80 7.81 5.92
N GLN A 109 -35.41 7.89 4.73
CA GLN A 109 -36.30 6.83 4.19
C GLN A 109 -35.61 5.90 3.20
N GLU A 110 -34.36 6.19 2.83
CA GLU A 110 -33.60 5.37 1.89
C GLU A 110 -32.99 4.19 2.62
N ARG A 111 -33.36 2.98 2.21
CA ARG A 111 -32.78 1.74 2.71
C ARG A 111 -31.59 1.36 1.85
N LEU A 112 -30.42 1.33 2.47
CA LEU A 112 -29.15 1.00 1.83
C LEU A 112 -28.53 -0.22 2.53
N GLN A 113 -27.47 -0.72 1.92
CA GLN A 113 -26.54 -1.66 2.51
C GLN A 113 -25.13 -1.14 2.25
N ALA A 114 -24.32 -1.15 3.30
CA ALA A 114 -22.89 -0.91 3.21
C ALA A 114 -22.20 -2.26 3.03
N LEU A 115 -21.46 -2.38 1.94
CA LEU A 115 -20.48 -3.42 1.72
C LEU A 115 -19.20 -2.93 2.38
N LEU A 116 -18.79 -3.56 3.48
CA LEU A 116 -17.53 -3.28 4.18
C LEU A 116 -16.54 -4.42 3.93
N SER A 117 -15.36 -4.09 3.44
CA SER A 117 -14.24 -5.00 3.41
C SER A 117 -13.57 -5.09 4.80
N CYS A 118 -12.70 -6.07 4.96
CA CYS A 118 -11.99 -6.35 6.22
C CYS A 118 -10.95 -5.28 6.60
N ASP A 119 -10.45 -4.53 5.63
CA ASP A 119 -9.55 -3.38 5.77
C ASP A 119 -10.30 -2.04 5.96
N GLY A 120 -11.64 -2.05 6.02
CA GLY A 120 -12.46 -0.87 6.30
C GLY A 120 -12.82 -0.06 5.06
N HIS A 121 -12.59 -0.57 3.84
CA HIS A 121 -13.14 0.01 2.63
C HIS A 121 -14.67 -0.19 2.62
N LEU A 122 -15.40 0.85 2.20
CA LEU A 122 -16.85 0.87 2.26
C LEU A 122 -17.44 1.28 0.92
N GLU A 123 -18.42 0.51 0.46
CA GLU A 123 -19.27 0.84 -0.69
C GLU A 123 -20.74 0.82 -0.29
N LEU A 124 -21.51 1.82 -0.72
CA LEU A 124 -22.96 1.86 -0.51
C LEU A 124 -23.70 1.32 -1.73
N SER A 125 -24.66 0.45 -1.49
CA SER A 125 -25.58 -0.06 -2.50
C SER A 125 -27.03 0.07 -2.02
N GLY A 126 -27.96 0.21 -2.96
CA GLY A 126 -29.40 0.24 -2.65
C GLY A 126 -29.86 -1.12 -2.14
N ARG A 127 -30.65 -1.14 -1.06
CA ARG A 127 -31.31 -2.35 -0.54
C ARG A 127 -32.78 -2.30 -0.94
N SER A 128 -33.18 -3.15 -1.88
CA SER A 128 -34.58 -3.29 -2.34
C SER A 128 -35.48 -3.94 -1.29
#